data_AF-A0A0L0TFI4-F1
#
_entry.id   AF-A0A0L0TFI4-F1
#
_cell.length_a   1.000
_cell.length_b   1.000
_cell.length_c   1.000
_cell.angle_alpha   90.00
_cell.angle_beta   90.00
_cell.angle_gamma   90.00
#
_symmetry.space_group_name_H-M   'P 1'
#
loop_
_entity.id
_entity.type
_entity.pdbx_description
1 polymer ?
#
loop_
_entity_poly.entity_id
_entity_poly.type
_entity_poly.pdbx_seq_one_letter_code
_entity_poly.pdbx_strand_id
1 'polypeptide(L)'
;MEMHKTLYNVAYPQIAADYPVIVQFSKERSVSVVNKGSVMANVFQAVESIILMEAIEFFREHDIAPSVLCFDGVMLVKSERVNEQLLEELHQHTVQQTGFDVKWAEKPIVHNQTKLQEKDFPDHCDDPKAFVAEVLKREPSYDQEWAFKVEHHIGHLNDKDDQESYKEVLKCYMGEFCRKDLYVGKYYFRTSIHDPWLLNVPGETVGMTIHHLLGRYMPQVKTRIFDFHKPTWGEQSGKCFIEHFNAFPGFAATNLGCHVERDEVAPYLDYILQVICSNRETEY
;
A
#
# COMPACT_ATOMS: atom_id res chain seq x y z
N MET A 1 3.78 21.92 31.60
CA MET A 1 4.18 21.25 32.86
C MET A 1 3.05 21.28 33.89
N GLU A 2 2.32 22.39 34.02
CA GLU A 2 1.17 22.52 34.92
C GLU A 2 -0.03 21.65 34.51
N MET A 3 -0.43 21.68 33.23
CA MET A 3 -1.52 20.86 32.70
C MET A 3 -1.31 19.34 32.93
N HIS A 4 -0.11 18.83 32.69
CA HIS A 4 0.23 17.42 32.95
C HIS A 4 0.04 17.04 34.42
N LYS A 5 0.43 17.93 35.35
CA LYS A 5 0.24 17.73 36.79
C LYS A 5 -1.24 17.74 37.14
N THR A 6 -2.00 18.72 36.64
CA THR A 6 -3.45 18.81 36.90
C THR A 6 -4.19 17.58 36.38
N LEU A 7 -3.91 17.14 35.15
CA LEU A 7 -4.60 15.99 34.55
C LEU A 7 -4.28 14.68 35.27
N TYR A 8 -3.00 14.39 35.50
CA TYR A 8 -2.59 13.05 35.94
C TYR A 8 -2.41 12.89 37.45
N ASN A 9 -2.25 13.99 38.18
CA ASN A 9 -2.01 13.97 39.63
C ASN A 9 -3.17 14.57 40.44
N VAL A 10 -4.13 15.25 39.80
CA VAL A 10 -5.33 15.79 40.47
C VAL A 10 -6.61 15.18 39.88
N ALA A 11 -6.86 15.39 38.59
CA ALA A 11 -8.10 14.97 37.94
C ALA A 11 -8.21 13.44 37.85
N TYR A 12 -7.17 12.74 37.38
CA TYR A 12 -7.20 11.27 37.26
C TYR A 12 -7.51 10.57 38.60
N PRO A 13 -6.81 10.87 39.72
CA PRO A 13 -7.14 10.25 41.01
C PRO A 13 -8.60 10.45 41.43
N GLN A 14 -9.14 11.64 41.20
CA GLN A 14 -10.53 11.94 41.54
C GLN A 14 -11.52 11.18 40.64
N ILE A 15 -11.30 11.19 39.32
CA ILE A 15 -12.13 10.44 38.36
C ILE A 15 -12.09 8.94 38.66
N ALA A 16 -10.93 8.41 39.03
CA ALA A 16 -10.80 6.99 39.36
C ALA A 16 -11.53 6.61 40.65
N ALA A 17 -11.63 7.53 41.61
CA ALA A 17 -12.37 7.33 42.85
C ALA A 17 -13.89 7.47 42.64
N ASP A 18 -14.30 8.54 41.97
CA ASP A 18 -15.71 8.94 41.87
C ASP A 18 -16.44 8.19 40.74
N TYR A 19 -15.74 7.82 39.67
CA TYR A 19 -16.30 7.20 38.46
C TYR A 19 -15.53 5.95 38.01
N PRO A 20 -15.49 4.88 38.85
CA PRO A 20 -14.72 3.68 38.56
C PRO A 20 -15.14 2.96 37.27
N VAL A 21 -16.39 3.15 36.83
CA VAL A 21 -16.94 2.57 35.60
C VAL A 21 -16.22 3.11 34.34
N ILE A 22 -15.89 4.40 34.30
CA ILE A 22 -15.14 5.00 33.17
C ILE A 22 -13.73 4.43 33.08
N VAL A 23 -13.09 4.21 34.25
CA VAL A 23 -11.78 3.57 34.32
C VAL A 23 -11.87 2.11 33.84
N GLN A 24 -12.93 1.39 34.23
CA GLN A 24 -13.15 0.00 33.83
C GLN A 24 -13.36 -0.14 32.31
N PHE A 25 -14.23 0.69 31.73
CA PHE A 25 -14.47 0.75 30.28
C PHE A 25 -13.16 1.03 29.50
N SER A 26 -12.32 1.91 30.04
CA SER A 26 -11.02 2.24 29.44
C SER A 26 -10.04 1.05 29.44
N LYS A 27 -10.21 0.06 30.35
CA LYS A 27 -9.37 -1.16 30.38
C LYS A 27 -9.77 -2.18 29.33
N GLU A 28 -11.08 -2.32 29.11
CA GLU A 28 -11.63 -3.33 28.21
C GLU A 28 -11.31 -3.04 26.75
N ARG A 29 -11.13 -1.75 26.41
CA ARG A 29 -10.82 -1.29 25.05
C ARG A 29 -9.34 -1.44 24.65
N SER A 30 -8.39 -1.59 25.60
CA SER A 30 -6.95 -1.49 25.32
C SER A 30 -6.14 -2.80 25.31
N VAL A 31 -6.73 -3.96 25.65
CA VAL A 31 -6.08 -5.30 25.71
C VAL A 31 -4.74 -5.33 26.51
N SER A 32 -4.43 -4.26 27.24
CA SER A 32 -3.14 -4.01 27.91
C SER A 32 -3.31 -2.98 29.04
N VAL A 33 -2.29 -2.88 29.90
CA VAL A 33 -2.26 -2.10 31.15
C VAL A 33 -2.79 -0.67 30.94
N VAL A 34 -3.79 -0.33 31.73
CA VAL A 34 -4.46 0.98 31.72
C VAL A 34 -3.46 2.06 32.06
N ASN A 35 -3.09 2.87 31.07
CA ASN A 35 -2.32 4.07 31.34
C ASN A 35 -3.29 5.23 31.63
N LYS A 36 -2.88 6.17 32.49
CA LYS A 36 -3.69 7.33 32.88
C LYS A 36 -4.12 8.18 31.67
N GLY A 37 -3.31 8.18 30.61
CA GLY A 37 -3.57 8.88 29.36
C GLY A 37 -4.85 8.42 28.69
N SER A 38 -5.07 7.11 28.56
CA SER A 38 -6.25 6.54 27.92
C SER A 38 -7.55 6.89 28.64
N VAL A 39 -7.53 6.90 29.99
CA VAL A 39 -8.71 7.30 30.78
C VAL A 39 -9.03 8.78 30.54
N MET A 40 -8.02 9.65 30.58
CA MET A 40 -8.23 11.08 30.32
C MET A 40 -8.71 11.33 28.88
N ALA A 41 -8.16 10.61 27.89
CA ALA A 41 -8.60 10.72 26.50
C ALA A 41 -10.08 10.34 26.33
N ASN A 42 -10.54 9.27 26.96
CA ASN A 42 -11.96 8.88 26.92
C ASN A 42 -12.87 9.91 27.59
N VAL A 43 -12.42 10.51 28.71
CA VAL A 43 -13.17 11.58 29.38
C VAL A 43 -13.29 12.80 28.48
N PHE A 44 -12.20 13.24 27.85
CA PHE A 44 -12.22 14.35 26.91
C PHE A 44 -13.10 14.05 25.69
N GLN A 45 -13.03 12.84 25.16
CA GLN A 45 -13.87 12.42 24.04
C GLN A 45 -15.37 12.45 24.42
N ALA A 46 -15.73 12.08 25.65
CA ALA A 46 -17.10 12.15 26.13
C ALA A 46 -17.58 13.61 26.26
N VAL A 47 -16.74 14.48 26.83
CA VAL A 47 -17.00 15.93 26.92
C VAL A 47 -17.19 16.54 25.52
N GLU A 48 -16.26 16.26 24.61
CA GLU A 48 -16.32 16.69 23.21
C GLU A 48 -17.61 16.21 22.53
N SER A 49 -17.99 14.94 22.73
CA SER A 49 -19.22 14.39 22.14
C SER A 49 -20.48 15.11 22.64
N ILE A 50 -20.57 15.44 23.93
CA ILE A 50 -21.72 16.17 24.50
C ILE A 50 -21.83 17.55 23.86
N ILE A 51 -20.70 18.28 23.81
CA ILE A 51 -20.63 19.61 23.20
C ILE A 51 -21.01 19.58 21.72
N LEU A 52 -20.50 18.61 20.95
CA LEU A 52 -20.77 18.47 19.52
C LEU A 52 -22.24 18.15 19.24
N MET A 53 -22.89 17.36 20.11
CA MET A 53 -24.31 17.06 19.95
C MET A 53 -25.18 18.30 20.16
N GLU A 54 -24.90 19.14 21.17
CA GLU A 54 -25.60 20.41 21.34
C GLU A 54 -25.34 21.37 20.18
N ALA A 55 -24.10 21.41 19.66
CA ALA A 55 -23.78 22.19 18.48
C ALA A 55 -24.60 21.75 17.25
N ILE A 56 -24.80 20.44 17.06
CA ILE A 56 -25.64 19.89 16.00
C ILE A 56 -27.09 20.37 16.13
N GLU A 57 -27.67 20.30 17.33
CA GLU A 57 -29.05 20.75 17.56
C GLU A 57 -29.18 22.25 17.32
N PHE A 58 -28.22 23.05 17.81
CA PHE A 58 -28.15 24.48 17.51
C PHE A 58 -28.17 24.76 16.00
N PHE A 59 -27.33 24.07 15.21
CA PHE A 59 -27.32 24.28 13.76
C PHE A 59 -28.64 23.87 13.10
N ARG A 60 -29.26 22.78 13.54
CA ARG A 60 -30.58 22.34 13.04
C ARG A 60 -31.67 23.36 13.32
N GLU A 61 -31.69 23.94 14.52
CA GLU A 61 -32.64 25.01 14.90
C GLU A 61 -32.48 26.28 14.06
N HIS A 62 -31.30 26.50 13.49
CA HIS A 62 -30.99 27.65 12.64
C HIS A 62 -31.11 27.35 11.12
N ASP A 63 -31.68 26.20 10.76
CA ASP A 63 -31.78 25.69 9.37
C ASP A 63 -30.42 25.55 8.67
N ILE A 64 -29.38 25.20 9.44
CA ILE A 64 -28.04 24.92 8.92
C ILE A 64 -27.82 23.41 9.00
N ALA A 65 -27.69 22.76 7.84
CA ALA A 65 -27.51 21.32 7.78
C ALA A 65 -26.10 20.90 8.24
N PRO A 66 -25.95 20.17 9.36
CA PRO A 66 -24.69 19.53 9.69
C PRO A 66 -24.43 18.38 8.72
N SER A 67 -23.20 18.29 8.22
CA SER A 67 -22.78 17.30 7.23
C SER A 67 -22.18 16.07 7.90
N VAL A 68 -21.07 16.24 8.63
CA VAL A 68 -20.30 15.15 9.24
C VAL A 68 -19.68 15.62 10.56
N LEU A 69 -19.66 14.74 11.56
CA LEU A 69 -18.85 14.94 12.78
C LEU A 69 -17.38 14.65 12.47
N CYS A 70 -16.50 15.61 12.75
CA CYS A 70 -15.07 15.46 12.59
C CYS A 70 -14.39 15.33 13.97
N PHE A 71 -13.18 14.76 13.99
CA PHE A 71 -12.30 14.94 15.14
C PHE A 71 -12.07 16.44 15.31
N ASP A 72 -12.35 17.00 16.49
CA ASP A 72 -12.23 18.44 16.80
C ASP A 72 -13.35 19.38 16.31
N GLY A 73 -14.45 18.89 15.72
CA GLY A 73 -15.52 19.78 15.27
C GLY A 73 -16.66 19.17 14.47
N VAL A 74 -17.42 20.04 13.79
CA VAL A 74 -18.52 19.66 12.90
C VAL A 74 -18.34 20.31 11.53
N MET A 75 -18.51 19.53 10.46
CA MET A 75 -18.57 20.05 9.11
C MET A 75 -19.98 20.51 8.77
N LEU A 76 -20.09 21.72 8.24
CA LEU A 76 -21.34 22.31 7.78
C LEU A 76 -21.29 22.53 6.27
N VAL A 77 -22.45 22.54 5.63
CA VAL A 77 -22.56 23.05 4.26
C VAL A 77 -22.22 24.54 4.27
N LYS A 78 -21.33 24.98 3.39
CA LYS A 78 -20.90 26.38 3.32
C LYS A 78 -22.10 27.31 3.18
N SER A 79 -22.20 28.27 4.08
CA SER A 79 -23.30 29.23 4.15
C SER A 79 -22.78 30.56 4.68
N GLU A 80 -23.19 31.67 4.06
CA GLU A 80 -22.86 33.03 4.54
C GLU A 80 -23.45 33.34 5.94
N ARG A 81 -24.37 32.49 6.41
CA ARG A 81 -24.95 32.58 7.75
C ARG A 81 -23.97 32.14 8.84
N VAL A 82 -22.95 31.34 8.50
CA VAL A 82 -21.89 30.95 9.44
C VAL A 82 -20.87 32.08 9.49
N ASN A 83 -21.06 32.97 10.44
CA ASN A 83 -20.23 34.16 10.66
C ASN A 83 -19.83 34.27 12.14
N GLU A 84 -19.03 35.27 12.49
CA GLU A 84 -18.57 35.48 13.86
C GLU A 84 -19.71 35.62 14.88
N GLN A 85 -20.83 36.23 14.49
CA GLN A 85 -22.00 36.37 15.36
C GLN A 85 -22.63 35.01 15.67
N LEU A 86 -22.86 34.17 14.65
CA LEU A 86 -23.41 32.83 14.86
C LEU A 86 -22.47 31.95 15.70
N LEU A 87 -21.16 32.09 15.52
CA LEU A 87 -20.17 31.35 16.33
C LEU A 87 -20.19 31.78 17.81
N GLU A 88 -20.43 33.07 18.08
CA GLU A 88 -20.62 33.56 19.44
C GLU A 88 -21.93 33.05 20.04
N GLU A 89 -23.03 33.04 19.27
CA GLU A 89 -24.31 32.48 19.71
C GLU A 89 -24.18 30.98 20.01
N LEU A 90 -23.45 30.23 19.18
CA LEU A 90 -23.13 28.82 19.40
C LEU A 90 -22.28 28.63 20.66
N HIS A 91 -21.30 29.50 20.89
CA HIS A 91 -20.48 29.48 22.11
C HIS A 91 -21.37 29.66 23.35
N GLN A 92 -22.20 30.70 23.39
CA GLN A 92 -23.11 30.95 24.51
C GLN A 92 -24.10 29.78 24.72
N HIS A 93 -24.64 29.24 23.63
CA HIS A 93 -25.55 28.10 23.67
C HIS A 93 -24.88 26.86 24.25
N THR A 94 -23.71 26.47 23.74
CA THR A 94 -22.98 25.28 24.21
C THR A 94 -22.56 25.42 25.67
N VAL A 95 -22.08 26.60 26.09
CA VAL A 95 -21.79 26.87 27.51
C VAL A 95 -23.04 26.74 28.37
N GLN A 96 -24.19 27.25 27.93
CA GLN A 96 -25.44 27.19 28.67
C GLN A 96 -25.96 25.76 28.81
N GLN A 97 -25.89 24.95 27.75
CA GLN A 97 -26.43 23.58 27.75
C GLN A 97 -25.49 22.58 28.42
N THR A 98 -24.18 22.73 28.26
CA THR A 98 -23.20 21.72 28.72
C THR A 98 -22.35 22.15 29.91
N GLY A 99 -22.28 23.47 30.19
CA GLY A 99 -21.41 24.03 31.21
C GLY A 99 -19.92 24.04 30.84
N PHE A 100 -19.56 23.71 29.60
CA PHE A 100 -18.17 23.68 29.14
C PHE A 100 -17.84 24.92 28.31
N ASP A 101 -16.85 25.67 28.76
CA ASP A 101 -16.32 26.85 28.07
C ASP A 101 -15.38 26.42 26.93
N VAL A 102 -15.93 26.36 25.72
CA VAL A 102 -15.21 26.02 24.49
C VAL A 102 -15.40 27.08 23.43
N LYS A 103 -14.28 27.52 22.84
CA LYS A 103 -14.30 28.51 21.77
C LYS A 103 -14.52 27.82 20.42
N TRP A 104 -15.49 28.31 19.65
CA TRP A 104 -15.72 27.89 18.27
C TRP A 104 -14.96 28.78 17.30
N ALA A 105 -14.47 28.18 16.21
CA ALA A 105 -13.82 28.90 15.13
C ALA A 105 -14.08 28.21 13.80
N GLU A 106 -14.29 29.00 12.75
CA GLU A 106 -14.27 28.45 11.40
C GLU A 106 -12.84 28.05 11.06
N LYS A 107 -12.64 26.75 10.84
CA LYS A 107 -11.40 26.22 10.29
C LYS A 107 -11.59 26.11 8.78
N PRO A 108 -10.89 26.91 7.96
CA PRO A 108 -10.96 26.71 6.53
C PRO A 108 -10.50 25.28 6.26
N ILE A 109 -11.27 24.54 5.47
CA ILE A 109 -10.76 23.32 4.86
C ILE A 109 -9.67 23.82 3.92
N VAL A 110 -8.42 23.78 4.39
CA VAL A 110 -7.26 23.98 3.54
C VAL A 110 -7.38 22.87 2.52
N HIS A 111 -7.85 23.21 1.31
CA HIS A 111 -7.60 22.39 0.15
C HIS A 111 -6.08 22.36 0.00
N ASN A 112 -5.40 21.49 0.75
CA ASN A 112 -4.17 20.88 0.29
C ASN A 112 -4.58 20.30 -1.04
N GLN A 113 -4.23 21.01 -2.12
CA GLN A 113 -4.68 20.84 -3.50
C GLN A 113 -4.92 19.38 -3.87
N THR A 114 -6.04 18.82 -3.43
CA THR A 114 -6.71 17.75 -4.10
C THR A 114 -7.51 18.51 -5.13
N LYS A 115 -6.79 18.98 -6.17
CA LYS A 115 -7.33 18.76 -7.50
C LYS A 115 -7.86 17.32 -7.44
N LEU A 116 -9.12 17.10 -7.79
CA LEU A 116 -9.54 15.77 -8.24
C LEU A 116 -8.40 15.30 -9.15
N GLN A 117 -7.51 14.46 -8.63
CA GLN A 117 -6.35 14.04 -9.39
C GLN A 117 -6.98 13.37 -10.59
N GLU A 118 -6.64 13.83 -11.80
CA GLU A 118 -6.91 13.01 -12.96
C GLU A 118 -6.39 11.63 -12.60
N LYS A 119 -7.29 10.65 -12.58
CA LYS A 119 -6.90 9.30 -12.21
C LYS A 119 -5.83 8.90 -13.21
N ASP A 120 -4.61 8.65 -12.71
CA ASP A 120 -3.50 8.20 -13.55
C ASP A 120 -3.87 6.89 -14.27
N PHE A 121 -4.82 6.13 -13.71
CA PHE A 121 -5.27 4.84 -14.19
C PHE A 121 -6.80 4.70 -14.08
N PRO A 122 -7.47 4.00 -15.02
CA PRO A 122 -8.86 3.62 -14.86
C PRO A 122 -9.07 2.70 -13.65
N ASP A 123 -10.31 2.52 -13.18
CA ASP A 123 -10.57 1.68 -12.00
C ASP A 123 -10.31 0.19 -12.26
N HIS A 124 -10.60 -0.28 -13.49
CA HIS A 124 -10.37 -1.65 -13.93
C HIS A 124 -9.37 -1.74 -15.09
N CYS A 125 -8.64 -2.84 -15.19
CA CYS A 125 -7.80 -3.18 -16.34
C CYS A 125 -8.20 -4.52 -16.97
N ASP A 126 -8.85 -4.47 -18.13
CA ASP A 126 -9.35 -5.67 -18.83
C ASP A 126 -8.22 -6.59 -19.35
N ASP A 127 -7.10 -6.01 -19.78
CA ASP A 127 -5.93 -6.75 -20.28
C ASP A 127 -4.62 -6.18 -19.70
N PRO A 128 -4.21 -6.69 -18.53
CA PRO A 128 -2.97 -6.27 -17.87
C PRO A 128 -1.71 -6.43 -18.73
N LYS A 129 -1.66 -7.43 -19.62
CA LYS A 129 -0.49 -7.71 -20.45
C LYS A 129 -0.38 -6.72 -21.59
N ALA A 130 -1.48 -6.46 -22.29
CA ALA A 130 -1.52 -5.46 -23.34
C ALA A 130 -1.22 -4.06 -22.77
N PHE A 131 -1.78 -3.75 -21.60
CA PHE A 131 -1.52 -2.49 -20.91
C PHE A 131 -0.02 -2.28 -20.64
N VAL A 132 0.64 -3.28 -20.05
CA VAL A 132 2.09 -3.22 -19.78
C VAL A 132 2.91 -3.15 -21.06
N ALA A 133 2.52 -3.89 -22.11
CA ALA A 133 3.22 -3.83 -23.39
C ALA A 133 3.17 -2.42 -24.02
N GLU A 134 2.05 -1.70 -23.91
CA GLU A 134 1.95 -0.32 -24.39
C GLU A 134 2.79 0.66 -23.56
N VAL A 135 2.87 0.46 -22.24
CA VAL A 135 3.75 1.25 -21.36
C VAL A 135 5.21 1.05 -21.78
N LEU A 136 5.64 -0.21 -21.95
CA LEU A 136 7.03 -0.56 -22.26
C LEU A 136 7.45 -0.20 -23.69
N LYS A 137 6.50 0.00 -24.61
CA LYS A 137 6.79 0.61 -25.93
C LYS A 137 7.22 2.07 -25.81
N ARG A 138 6.71 2.79 -24.81
CA ARG A 138 6.99 4.22 -24.58
C ARG A 138 8.18 4.41 -23.66
N GLU A 139 8.23 3.63 -22.58
CA GLU A 139 9.31 3.63 -21.61
C GLU A 139 9.81 2.19 -21.41
N PRO A 140 10.82 1.75 -22.20
CA PRO A 140 11.32 0.38 -22.15
C PRO A 140 12.18 0.09 -20.91
N SER A 141 12.58 1.12 -20.16
CA SER A 141 13.39 0.98 -18.95
C SER A 141 12.51 0.79 -17.73
N TYR A 142 13.06 0.18 -16.69
CA TYR A 142 12.39 0.08 -15.40
C TYR A 142 12.23 1.47 -14.77
N ASP A 143 10.99 1.83 -14.47
CA ASP A 143 10.59 3.06 -13.81
C ASP A 143 9.98 2.71 -12.43
N GLN A 144 10.75 3.02 -11.39
CA GLN A 144 10.32 2.81 -10.01
C GLN A 144 9.14 3.71 -9.62
N GLU A 145 9.10 4.96 -10.09
CA GLU A 145 8.03 5.90 -9.74
C GLU A 145 6.71 5.43 -10.35
N TRP A 146 6.73 4.98 -11.61
CA TRP A 146 5.56 4.40 -12.25
C TRP A 146 5.03 3.17 -11.50
N ALA A 147 5.92 2.25 -11.12
CA ALA A 147 5.54 1.06 -10.36
C ALA A 147 4.88 1.43 -9.01
N PHE A 148 5.37 2.46 -8.33
CA PHE A 148 4.73 2.98 -7.11
C PHE A 148 3.38 3.64 -7.37
N LYS A 149 3.21 4.38 -8.47
CA LYS A 149 1.91 4.96 -8.81
C LYS A 149 0.84 3.87 -8.99
N VAL A 150 1.19 2.77 -9.66
CA VAL A 150 0.29 1.60 -9.79
C VAL A 150 0.02 0.96 -8.43
N GLU A 151 1.04 0.82 -7.58
CA GLU A 151 0.89 0.26 -6.24
C GLU A 151 -0.03 1.10 -5.35
N HIS A 152 0.13 2.42 -5.40
CA HIS A 152 -0.75 3.36 -4.73
C HIS A 152 -2.17 3.28 -5.28
N HIS A 153 -2.34 3.20 -6.61
CA HIS A 153 -3.67 3.04 -7.22
C HIS A 153 -4.40 1.81 -6.70
N ILE A 154 -3.74 0.66 -6.60
CA ILE A 154 -4.30 -0.56 -6.00
C ILE A 154 -4.83 -0.29 -4.59
N GLY A 155 -4.10 0.49 -3.78
CA GLY A 155 -4.50 0.84 -2.42
C GLY A 155 -5.73 1.75 -2.31
N HIS A 156 -6.10 2.45 -3.40
CA HIS A 156 -7.28 3.33 -3.45
C HIS A 156 -8.51 2.66 -4.07
N LEU A 157 -8.37 1.48 -4.67
CA LEU A 157 -9.49 0.72 -5.22
C LEU A 157 -10.27 0.05 -4.08
N ASN A 158 -11.60 0.15 -4.14
CA ASN A 158 -12.49 -0.44 -3.14
C ASN A 158 -12.96 -1.86 -3.53
N ASP A 159 -13.03 -2.14 -4.84
CA ASP A 159 -13.45 -3.42 -5.36
C ASP A 159 -12.27 -4.41 -5.46
N LYS A 160 -12.53 -5.69 -5.16
CA LYS A 160 -11.48 -6.71 -5.11
C LYS A 160 -11.02 -7.16 -6.49
N ASP A 161 -11.92 -7.22 -7.46
CA ASP A 161 -11.61 -7.63 -8.82
C ASP A 161 -10.80 -6.54 -9.51
N ASP A 162 -11.16 -5.27 -9.27
CA ASP A 162 -10.37 -4.10 -9.70
C ASP A 162 -8.96 -4.11 -9.09
N GLN A 163 -8.85 -4.33 -7.78
CA GLN A 163 -7.56 -4.48 -7.12
C GLN A 163 -6.72 -5.60 -7.73
N GLU A 164 -7.33 -6.76 -8.02
CA GLU A 164 -6.60 -7.88 -8.60
C GLU A 164 -6.14 -7.59 -10.03
N SER A 165 -6.97 -6.92 -10.83
CA SER A 165 -6.60 -6.50 -12.20
C SER A 165 -5.30 -5.66 -12.21
N TYR A 166 -5.17 -4.71 -11.28
CA TYR A 166 -3.97 -3.87 -11.18
C TYR A 166 -2.80 -4.54 -10.47
N LYS A 167 -3.04 -5.48 -9.55
CA LYS A 167 -1.96 -6.36 -9.07
C LYS A 167 -1.38 -7.17 -10.22
N GLU A 168 -2.21 -7.67 -11.15
CA GLU A 168 -1.73 -8.36 -12.35
C GLU A 168 -0.94 -7.43 -13.28
N VAL A 169 -1.36 -6.17 -13.44
CA VAL A 169 -0.57 -5.16 -14.17
C VAL A 169 0.82 -5.03 -13.55
N LEU A 170 0.90 -4.85 -12.24
CA LEU A 170 2.17 -4.67 -11.55
C LEU A 170 3.02 -5.95 -11.59
N LYS A 171 2.43 -7.14 -11.46
CA LYS A 171 3.13 -8.43 -11.61
C LYS A 171 3.71 -8.60 -13.02
N CYS A 172 2.94 -8.25 -14.06
CA CYS A 172 3.40 -8.31 -15.45
C CYS A 172 4.57 -7.36 -15.67
N TYR A 173 4.44 -6.10 -15.24
CA TYR A 173 5.49 -5.10 -15.36
C TYR A 173 6.77 -5.52 -14.61
N MET A 174 6.66 -5.88 -13.33
CA MET A 174 7.81 -6.32 -12.52
C MET A 174 8.46 -7.58 -13.11
N GLY A 175 7.65 -8.50 -13.64
CA GLY A 175 8.11 -9.70 -14.32
C GLY A 175 8.99 -9.40 -15.53
N GLU A 176 8.80 -8.29 -16.23
CA GLU A 176 9.67 -7.89 -17.33
C GLU A 176 11.08 -7.48 -16.87
N PHE A 177 11.31 -7.17 -15.60
CA PHE A 177 12.60 -6.68 -15.11
C PHE A 177 13.25 -7.57 -14.06
N CYS A 178 12.46 -8.28 -13.25
CA CYS A 178 12.99 -9.06 -12.14
C CYS A 178 12.19 -10.33 -11.87
N ARG A 179 12.90 -11.44 -11.65
CA ARG A 179 12.32 -12.71 -11.20
C ARG A 179 13.21 -13.34 -10.14
N LYS A 180 12.60 -13.91 -9.10
CA LYS A 180 13.33 -14.61 -8.04
C LYS A 180 13.42 -16.10 -8.34
N ASP A 181 14.63 -16.63 -8.46
CA ASP A 181 14.89 -18.05 -8.56
C ASP A 181 14.91 -18.67 -7.15
N LEU A 182 13.94 -19.53 -6.86
CA LEU A 182 13.84 -20.20 -5.56
C LEU A 182 14.78 -21.40 -5.41
N TYR A 183 15.25 -21.97 -6.51
CA TYR A 183 16.18 -23.10 -6.49
C TYR A 183 17.57 -22.68 -6.02
N VAL A 184 18.08 -21.54 -6.51
CA VAL A 184 19.38 -20.98 -6.07
C VAL A 184 19.27 -19.83 -5.07
N GLY A 185 18.08 -19.29 -4.82
CA GLY A 185 17.87 -18.14 -3.94
C GLY A 185 18.46 -16.83 -4.47
N LYS A 186 18.54 -16.68 -5.80
CA LYS A 186 19.10 -15.50 -6.49
C LYS A 186 18.08 -14.93 -7.48
N TYR A 187 18.45 -13.89 -8.23
CA TYR A 187 17.54 -13.18 -9.12
C TYR A 187 18.00 -13.23 -10.57
N TYR A 188 17.02 -13.21 -11.48
CA TYR A 188 17.18 -12.78 -12.85
C TYR A 188 16.78 -11.32 -12.93
N PHE A 189 17.63 -10.47 -13.49
CA PHE A 189 17.41 -9.03 -13.47
C PHE A 189 17.85 -8.35 -14.76
N ARG A 190 17.11 -7.32 -15.20
CA ARG A 190 17.52 -6.40 -16.25
C ARG A 190 16.89 -5.02 -16.00
N THR A 191 17.53 -3.98 -16.51
CA THR A 191 17.10 -2.58 -16.33
C THR A 191 16.25 -2.05 -17.47
N SER A 192 16.33 -2.67 -18.65
CA SER A 192 15.51 -2.39 -19.82
C SER A 192 15.05 -3.68 -20.47
N ILE A 193 13.91 -3.67 -21.16
CA ILE A 193 13.46 -4.82 -21.95
C ILE A 193 14.39 -5.17 -23.13
N HIS A 194 15.25 -4.23 -23.53
CA HIS A 194 16.26 -4.44 -24.55
C HIS A 194 17.57 -5.00 -23.99
N ASP A 195 17.76 -4.93 -22.67
CA ASP A 195 18.95 -5.47 -22.03
C ASP A 195 18.87 -7.00 -21.95
N PRO A 196 20.01 -7.70 -22.07
CA PRO A 196 20.07 -9.11 -21.74
C PRO A 196 19.78 -9.33 -20.25
N TRP A 197 19.19 -10.48 -19.92
CA TRP A 197 18.98 -10.87 -18.53
C TRP A 197 20.30 -11.14 -17.83
N LEU A 198 20.56 -10.41 -16.74
CA LEU A 198 21.57 -10.75 -15.76
C LEU A 198 21.10 -11.94 -14.93
N LEU A 199 22.05 -12.82 -14.59
CA LEU A 199 21.77 -14.14 -14.05
C LEU A 199 22.38 -14.27 -12.65
N ASN A 200 21.67 -14.97 -11.76
CA ASN A 200 22.10 -15.21 -10.37
C ASN A 200 22.47 -13.93 -9.60
N VAL A 201 21.80 -12.82 -9.92
CA VAL A 201 22.05 -11.51 -9.31
C VAL A 201 21.74 -11.58 -7.81
N PRO A 202 22.62 -11.09 -6.93
CA PRO A 202 22.35 -10.99 -5.50
C PRO A 202 21.14 -10.08 -5.21
N GLY A 203 20.38 -10.40 -4.17
CA GLY A 203 19.23 -9.58 -3.77
C GLY A 203 19.61 -8.15 -3.36
N GLU A 204 20.81 -7.95 -2.81
CA GLU A 204 21.34 -6.62 -2.50
C GLU A 204 21.46 -5.74 -3.75
N THR A 205 21.98 -6.30 -4.85
CA THR A 205 22.08 -5.61 -6.13
C THR A 205 20.72 -5.28 -6.70
N VAL A 206 19.75 -6.21 -6.64
CA VAL A 206 18.37 -5.93 -7.06
C VAL A 206 17.75 -4.83 -6.19
N GLY A 207 17.99 -4.86 -4.87
CA GLY A 207 17.47 -3.89 -3.91
C GLY A 207 17.98 -2.46 -4.10
N MET A 208 19.10 -2.28 -4.82
CA MET A 208 19.59 -0.95 -5.21
C MET A 208 18.75 -0.31 -6.31
N THR A 209 18.04 -1.11 -7.12
CA THR A 209 17.23 -0.62 -8.24
C THR A 209 15.74 -0.75 -7.98
N ILE A 210 15.32 -1.84 -7.34
CA ILE A 210 13.92 -2.12 -7.05
C ILE A 210 13.71 -2.04 -5.54
N HIS A 211 12.85 -1.11 -5.13
CA HIS A 211 12.44 -0.97 -3.75
C HIS A 211 11.80 -2.26 -3.18
N HIS A 212 12.17 -2.61 -1.95
CA HIS A 212 11.76 -3.87 -1.30
C HIS A 212 10.24 -4.09 -1.22
N LEU A 213 9.44 -3.02 -1.10
CA LEU A 213 7.98 -3.10 -1.07
C LEU A 213 7.38 -3.64 -2.37
N LEU A 214 8.02 -3.39 -3.51
CA LEU A 214 7.61 -3.90 -4.82
C LEU A 214 8.05 -5.36 -5.03
N GLY A 215 8.95 -5.88 -4.18
CA GLY A 215 9.47 -7.24 -4.24
C GLY A 215 8.39 -8.32 -4.15
N ARG A 216 7.24 -8.03 -3.52
CA ARG A 216 6.10 -8.97 -3.43
C ARG A 216 5.41 -9.23 -4.77
N TYR A 217 5.57 -8.32 -5.74
CA TYR A 217 5.01 -8.43 -7.08
C TYR A 217 5.99 -9.06 -8.07
N MET A 218 7.24 -9.35 -7.64
CA MET A 218 8.19 -10.09 -8.46
C MET A 218 7.75 -11.55 -8.58
N PRO A 219 7.66 -12.10 -9.80
CA PRO A 219 7.40 -13.51 -9.98
C PRO A 219 8.51 -14.38 -9.38
N GLN A 220 8.14 -15.45 -8.70
CA GLN A 220 9.07 -16.42 -8.14
C GLN A 220 9.07 -17.69 -8.99
N VAL A 221 10.25 -18.17 -9.38
CA VAL A 221 10.43 -19.34 -10.24
C VAL A 221 10.82 -20.53 -9.38
N LYS A 222 10.05 -21.62 -9.47
CA LYS A 222 10.33 -22.88 -8.74
C LYS A 222 11.25 -23.81 -9.53
N THR A 223 10.99 -23.96 -10.82
CA THR A 223 11.69 -24.93 -11.66
C THR A 223 12.21 -24.27 -12.94
N ARG A 224 13.45 -24.59 -13.31
CA ARG A 224 14.04 -24.20 -14.59
C ARG A 224 13.69 -25.25 -15.62
N ILE A 225 13.21 -24.82 -16.79
CA ILE A 225 12.98 -25.73 -17.91
C ILE A 225 13.85 -25.31 -19.10
N PHE A 226 14.30 -26.32 -19.86
CA PHE A 226 14.77 -26.15 -21.23
C PHE A 226 13.52 -26.22 -22.12
N ASP A 227 13.46 -25.37 -23.14
CA ASP A 227 12.52 -25.41 -24.26
C ASP A 227 11.14 -24.72 -24.20
N PHE A 228 10.83 -24.11 -25.36
CA PHE A 228 9.66 -23.48 -26.02
C PHE A 228 8.30 -23.26 -25.33
N HIS A 229 8.12 -23.58 -24.05
CA HIS A 229 6.87 -23.37 -23.34
C HIS A 229 6.79 -21.96 -22.76
N LYS A 230 5.66 -21.29 -23.00
CA LYS A 230 5.33 -20.03 -22.34
C LYS A 230 5.27 -20.26 -20.82
N PRO A 231 5.70 -19.29 -19.99
CA PRO A 231 5.58 -19.40 -18.54
C PRO A 231 4.17 -19.81 -18.12
N THR A 232 4.05 -20.88 -17.34
CA THR A 232 2.79 -21.32 -16.72
C THR A 232 2.71 -20.80 -15.29
N TRP A 233 1.65 -20.04 -15.02
CA TRP A 233 1.33 -19.58 -13.68
C TRP A 233 0.77 -20.74 -12.88
N GLY A 234 1.33 -20.95 -11.68
CA GLY A 234 0.78 -21.94 -10.74
C GLY A 234 -0.51 -21.44 -10.08
N GLU A 235 -1.18 -22.31 -9.33
CA GLU A 235 -2.37 -21.94 -8.55
C GLU A 235 -2.14 -20.70 -7.67
N GLN A 236 -3.16 -19.86 -7.55
CA GLN A 236 -3.13 -18.65 -6.71
C GLN A 236 -2.85 -19.03 -5.26
N SER A 237 -1.60 -18.84 -4.85
CA SER A 237 -1.25 -18.69 -3.44
C SER A 237 -1.02 -17.21 -3.16
N GLY A 238 -1.03 -16.77 -1.89
CA GLY A 238 -0.64 -15.41 -1.51
C GLY A 238 0.81 -15.01 -1.88
N LYS A 239 1.53 -15.87 -2.61
CA LYS A 239 2.85 -15.65 -3.20
C LYS A 239 2.77 -15.92 -4.71
N CYS A 240 3.35 -15.04 -5.53
CA CYS A 240 3.38 -15.17 -6.98
C CYS A 240 4.39 -16.25 -7.40
N PHE A 241 3.92 -17.39 -7.89
CA PHE A 241 4.79 -18.46 -8.40
C PHE A 241 4.56 -18.71 -9.89
N ILE A 242 5.64 -18.63 -10.65
CA ILE A 242 5.76 -19.23 -11.97
C ILE A 242 6.34 -20.62 -11.74
N GLU A 243 5.61 -21.64 -12.18
CA GLU A 243 6.02 -23.03 -11.98
C GLU A 243 7.23 -23.35 -12.87
N HIS A 244 7.14 -22.92 -14.12
CA HIS A 244 8.14 -23.17 -15.16
C HIS A 244 8.58 -21.87 -15.81
N PHE A 245 9.89 -21.62 -15.84
CA PHE A 245 10.46 -20.48 -16.55
C PHE A 245 11.74 -20.88 -17.29
N ASN A 246 11.90 -20.34 -18.50
CA ASN A 246 13.10 -20.49 -19.30
C ASN A 246 14.18 -19.58 -18.74
N ALA A 247 15.15 -20.13 -18.01
CA ALA A 247 16.32 -19.38 -17.60
C ALA A 247 17.56 -20.27 -17.51
N PHE A 248 18.56 -19.92 -18.33
CA PHE A 248 19.91 -20.47 -18.24
C PHE A 248 20.78 -19.58 -17.36
N PRO A 249 21.55 -20.14 -16.41
CA PRO A 249 22.86 -19.61 -16.07
C PRO A 249 23.81 -19.84 -17.25
N GLY A 250 24.26 -18.80 -17.95
CA GLY A 250 25.42 -18.88 -18.85
C GLY A 250 25.16 -19.20 -20.33
N PHE A 251 23.91 -19.24 -20.82
CA PHE A 251 23.64 -19.31 -22.26
C PHE A 251 22.70 -18.17 -22.66
N ALA A 252 23.30 -17.05 -23.08
CA ALA A 252 22.59 -15.98 -23.74
C ALA A 252 22.58 -16.29 -25.24
N ALA A 253 21.48 -16.84 -25.76
CA ALA A 253 21.27 -16.84 -27.20
C ALA A 253 20.87 -15.42 -27.63
N THR A 254 21.84 -14.50 -27.64
CA THR A 254 21.65 -13.09 -28.03
C THR A 254 21.53 -12.89 -29.54
N ASN A 255 21.43 -13.95 -30.35
CA ASN A 255 21.07 -13.87 -31.76
C ASN A 255 20.52 -15.23 -32.24
N LEU A 256 19.19 -15.42 -32.23
CA LEU A 256 18.56 -16.57 -32.90
C LEU A 256 18.56 -16.46 -34.44
N GLY A 257 19.44 -15.62 -35.00
CA GLY A 257 19.60 -15.40 -36.43
C GLY A 257 20.92 -15.92 -37.02
N CYS A 258 21.80 -16.55 -36.23
CA CYS A 258 23.00 -17.20 -36.75
C CYS A 258 22.81 -18.71 -36.84
N HIS A 259 23.10 -19.27 -38.02
CA HIS A 259 23.32 -20.71 -38.16
C HIS A 259 24.75 -20.98 -37.66
N VAL A 260 24.88 -21.86 -36.67
CA VAL A 260 26.17 -22.34 -36.18
C VAL A 260 26.24 -23.83 -36.51
N GLU A 261 27.29 -24.23 -37.21
CA GLU A 261 27.47 -25.61 -37.65
C GLU A 261 27.65 -26.53 -36.43
N ARG A 262 27.02 -27.71 -36.48
CA ARG A 262 26.97 -28.67 -35.37
C ARG A 262 28.35 -29.03 -34.83
N ASP A 263 29.33 -29.10 -35.73
CA ASP A 263 30.70 -29.50 -35.41
C ASP A 263 31.43 -28.45 -34.54
N GLU A 264 31.00 -27.18 -34.59
CA GLU A 264 31.56 -26.11 -33.76
C GLU A 264 31.05 -26.14 -32.30
N VAL A 265 29.86 -26.72 -32.07
CA VAL A 265 29.19 -26.77 -30.76
C VAL A 265 29.32 -28.15 -30.10
N ALA A 266 29.66 -29.19 -30.86
CA ALA A 266 29.76 -30.56 -30.37
C ALA A 266 30.69 -30.75 -29.16
N PRO A 267 31.91 -30.18 -29.11
CA PRO A 267 32.80 -30.31 -27.95
C PRO A 267 32.22 -29.68 -26.67
N TYR A 268 31.34 -28.68 -26.82
CA TYR A 268 30.68 -27.99 -25.71
C TYR A 268 29.48 -28.78 -25.17
N LEU A 269 28.71 -29.41 -26.05
CA LEU A 269 27.65 -30.34 -25.66
C LEU A 269 28.23 -31.59 -24.95
N ASP A 270 29.36 -32.11 -25.45
CA ASP A 270 30.06 -33.24 -24.83
C ASP A 270 30.59 -32.90 -23.43
N TYR A 271 31.09 -31.67 -23.23
CA TYR A 271 31.51 -31.18 -21.91
C TYR A 271 30.34 -31.08 -20.92
N ILE A 272 29.17 -30.59 -21.36
CA ILE A 272 27.95 -30.53 -20.54
C ILE A 272 27.49 -31.96 -20.18
N LEU A 273 27.49 -32.87 -21.14
CA LEU A 273 27.17 -34.29 -20.93
C LEU A 273 28.13 -34.98 -19.95
N GLN A 274 29.43 -34.76 -20.06
CA GLN A 274 30.43 -35.42 -19.22
C GLN A 274 30.56 -34.82 -17.83
N VAL A 275 30.40 -33.50 -17.66
CA VAL A 275 30.69 -32.82 -16.39
C VAL A 275 29.42 -32.48 -15.61
N ILE A 276 28.34 -32.11 -16.29
CA ILE A 276 27.08 -31.70 -15.65
C ILE A 276 26.12 -32.90 -15.53
N CYS A 277 26.10 -33.80 -16.52
CA CYS A 277 25.18 -34.94 -16.55
C CYS A 277 25.76 -36.25 -16.00
N SER A 278 27.02 -36.30 -15.55
CA SER A 278 27.69 -37.54 -15.09
C SER A 278 27.12 -38.20 -13.83
N ASN A 279 26.03 -37.69 -13.26
CA ASN A 279 25.27 -38.32 -12.18
C ASN A 279 23.75 -38.12 -12.33
N ARG A 280 23.26 -37.86 -13.55
CA ARG A 280 21.83 -37.70 -13.85
C ARG A 280 21.43 -38.80 -14.82
N GLU A 281 20.29 -39.46 -14.55
CA GLU A 281 19.79 -40.53 -15.41
C GLU A 281 19.56 -40.02 -16.84
N THR A 282 20.03 -40.83 -17.77
CA THR A 282 20.27 -40.53 -19.17
C THR A 282 18.99 -40.67 -19.99
N GLU A 283 18.18 -39.63 -20.06
CA GLU A 283 17.23 -39.46 -21.17
C GLU A 283 17.08 -37.97 -21.52
N TYR A 284 18.11 -37.35 -22.13
CA TYR A 284 18.02 -36.13 -22.96
C TYR A 284 19.19 -36.05 -23.95
#